data_AF-A0A6N2C8E6-F1
#
_entry.id   AF-A0A6N2C8E6-F1
#
_cell.length_a   1.000
_cell.length_b   1.000
_cell.length_c   1.000
_cell.angle_alpha   90.00
_cell.angle_beta   90.00
_cell.angle_gamma   90.00
#
_symmetry.space_group_name_H-M   'P 1'
#
loop_
_entity.id
_entity.type
_entity.pdbx_description
1 polymer ?
#
loop_
_entity_poly.entity_id
_entity_poly.type
_entity_poly.pdbx_seq_one_letter_code
_entity_poly.pdbx_strand_id
1 'polypeptide(L)' 'MASNSIWTWEQHKKFQNALAIYGIDETPGMWRYLVRCTGKTEDEIKVYYEKLMAEIKKIEVRGDHNNNGEHDELN' A
#
# COMPACT_ATOMS: atom_id res chain seq x y z
N MET A 1 -0.60 16.06 -18.65
CA MET A 1 -0.10 16.56 -17.35
C MET A 1 -0.37 15.45 -16.34
N ALA A 2 0.66 14.73 -15.92
CA ALA A 2 0.49 13.73 -14.87
C ALA A 2 0.17 14.49 -13.59
N SER A 3 -1.10 14.46 -13.18
CA SER A 3 -1.53 14.93 -11.86
C SER A 3 -0.79 14.09 -10.84
N ASN A 4 0.34 14.62 -10.39
CA ASN A 4 1.12 14.05 -9.30
C ASN A 4 0.24 14.19 -8.06
N SER A 5 -0.66 13.24 -7.88
CA SER A 5 -1.67 13.20 -6.83
C SER A 5 -0.95 12.92 -5.52
N ILE A 6 -0.30 13.95 -4.97
CA ILE A 6 0.42 13.91 -3.70
C ILE A 6 -0.64 13.55 -2.64
N TRP A 7 -0.48 12.38 -2.02
CA TRP A 7 -1.31 11.98 -0.91
C TRP A 7 -0.97 12.83 0.30
N THR A 8 -1.95 13.55 0.83
CA THR A 8 -1.74 14.32 2.05
C THR A 8 -1.73 13.41 3.27
N TRP A 9 -1.12 13.86 4.37
CA TRP A 9 -1.14 13.14 5.65
C TRP A 9 -2.56 12.80 6.11
N GLU A 10 -3.51 13.71 5.92
CA GLU A 10 -4.91 13.50 6.28
C GLU A 10 -5.59 12.43 5.39
N GLN A 11 -5.30 12.42 4.09
CA GLN A 11 -5.79 11.38 3.17
C GLN A 11 -5.22 10.02 3.52
N HIS A 12 -3.91 9.96 3.80
CA HIS A 12 -3.24 8.73 4.23
C HIS A 12 -3.80 8.20 5.56
N LYS A 13 -4.04 9.08 6.54
CA LYS A 13 -4.65 8.69 7.81
C LYS A 13 -6.06 8.14 7.65
N LYS A 14 -6.90 8.78 6.82
CA LYS A 14 -8.24 8.27 6.49
C LYS A 14 -8.17 6.91 5.79
N PHE A 15 -7.18 6.72 4.92
CA PHE A 15 -6.94 5.47 4.24
C PHE A 15 -6.55 4.35 5.19
N GLN A 16 -5.57 4.58 6.08
CA GLN A 16 -5.19 3.61 7.12
C GLN A 16 -6.36 3.28 8.05
N ASN A 17 -7.17 4.28 8.44
CA ASN A 17 -8.33 4.05 9.29
C ASN A 17 -9.38 3.18 8.59
N ALA A 18 -9.60 3.39 7.29
CA ALA A 18 -10.48 2.53 6.51
C ALA A 18 -9.93 1.09 6.45
N LEU A 19 -8.63 0.91 6.22
CA LEU A 19 -7.98 -0.41 6.27
C LEU A 19 -8.09 -1.07 7.65
N ALA A 20 -8.04 -0.30 8.74
CA ALA A 20 -8.23 -0.83 10.08
C ALA A 20 -9.67 -1.32 10.33
N ILE A 21 -10.66 -0.72 9.66
CA ILE A 21 -12.09 -1.05 9.81
C ILE A 21 -12.48 -2.21 8.88
N TYR A 22 -12.11 -2.15 7.60
CA TYR A 22 -12.48 -3.14 6.59
C TYR A 22 -11.49 -4.31 6.50
N GLY A 23 -10.31 -4.16 7.11
CA GLY A 23 -9.20 -5.09 6.94
C GLY A 23 -8.47 -4.89 5.61
N ILE A 24 -7.52 -5.78 5.36
CA ILE A 24 -6.82 -5.93 4.07
C ILE A 24 -7.69 -6.67 3.03
N ASP A 25 -8.89 -7.12 3.41
CA ASP A 25 -9.79 -7.84 2.52
C ASP A 25 -10.48 -6.87 1.56
N GLU A 26 -10.49 -7.21 0.27
CA GLU A 26 -10.97 -6.35 -0.81
C GLU A 26 -12.51 -6.21 -0.76
N THR A 27 -12.99 -5.45 0.21
CA THR A 27 -14.42 -5.30 0.48
C THR A 27 -15.03 -4.33 -0.55
N PRO A 28 -16.13 -4.71 -1.25
CA PRO A 28 -16.75 -3.88 -2.29
C PRO A 28 -17.17 -2.47 -1.84
N GLY A 29 -17.34 -2.25 -0.52
CA GLY A 29 -17.67 -0.94 0.07
C GLY A 29 -16.48 -0.06 0.43
N MET A 30 -15.28 -0.64 0.59
CA MET A 30 -14.09 0.09 1.06
C MET A 30 -13.64 1.13 0.03
N TRP A 31 -13.55 0.72 -1.25
CA TRP A 31 -13.11 1.60 -2.33
C TRP A 31 -14.00 2.83 -2.46
N ARG A 32 -15.32 2.64 -2.40
CA ARG A 32 -16.29 3.74 -2.49
C ARG A 32 -16.21 4.70 -1.31
N TYR A 33 -15.96 4.18 -0.11
CA TYR A 33 -15.73 4.98 1.09
C TYR A 33 -14.43 5.79 0.96
N LEU A 34 -13.35 5.16 0.50
CA LEU A 34 -12.05 5.81 0.28
C LEU A 34 -12.13 6.91 -0.78
N VAL A 35 -12.79 6.68 -1.91
CA VAL A 35 -13.06 7.70 -2.94
C VAL A 35 -13.74 8.91 -2.32
N ARG A 36 -14.79 8.68 -1.53
CA ARG A 36 -15.53 9.76 -0.86
C ARG A 36 -14.72 10.49 0.20
N CYS A 37 -13.87 9.79 0.95
CA CYS A 37 -13.08 10.35 2.03
C CYS A 37 -11.82 11.10 1.58
N THR A 38 -11.18 10.60 0.51
CA THR A 38 -9.92 11.12 -0.02
C THR A 38 -10.13 12.08 -1.19
N GLY A 39 -11.28 12.00 -1.86
CA GLY A 39 -11.57 12.76 -3.08
C GLY A 39 -10.78 12.26 -4.30
N LYS A 40 -10.08 11.11 -4.18
CA LYS A 40 -9.36 10.48 -5.29
C LYS A 40 -10.22 9.47 -6.01
N THR A 41 -9.80 9.08 -7.20
CA THR A 41 -10.47 8.03 -7.98
C THR A 41 -10.15 6.64 -7.44
N GLU A 42 -11.03 5.68 -7.70
CA GLU A 42 -10.84 4.30 -7.26
C GLU A 42 -9.52 3.70 -7.80
N ASP A 43 -9.18 4.02 -9.04
CA ASP A 43 -7.93 3.60 -9.69
C ASP A 43 -6.68 4.11 -8.95
N GLU A 44 -6.64 5.40 -8.61
CA GLU A 44 -5.53 5.98 -7.83
C GLU A 44 -5.38 5.34 -6.45
N ILE A 45 -6.51 4.99 -5.83
CA ILE A 45 -6.54 4.37 -4.50
C ILE A 45 -6.05 2.92 -4.58
N LYS A 46 -6.43 2.18 -5.62
CA LYS A 46 -5.95 0.81 -5.88
C LYS A 46 -4.44 0.78 -6.14
N VAL A 47 -3.95 1.64 -7.04
CA VAL A 47 -2.50 1.77 -7.31
C VAL A 47 -1.71 2.14 -6.05
N TYR A 48 -2.27 3.00 -5.20
CA TYR A 48 -1.63 3.37 -3.93
C TYR A 48 -1.64 2.22 -2.92
N TYR A 49 -2.75 1.47 -2.83
CA TYR A 49 -2.87 0.29 -1.99
C TYR A 49 -1.88 -0.81 -2.41
N GLU A 50 -1.77 -1.11 -3.70
CA GLU A 50 -0.80 -2.09 -4.22
C GLU A 50 0.64 -1.71 -3.86
N LYS A 51 1.00 -0.42 -3.99
CA LYS A 51 2.32 0.07 -3.56
C LYS A 51 2.53 -0.10 -2.06
N LEU A 52 1.54 0.25 -1.23
CA LEU A 52 1.63 0.09 0.21
C LEU A 52 1.80 -1.39 0.59
N MET A 53 1.02 -2.29 0.00
CA MET A 53 1.10 -3.74 0.23
C MET A 53 2.45 -4.29 -0.23
N ALA A 54 2.98 -3.83 -1.37
CA ALA A 54 4.30 -4.21 -1.84
C ALA A 54 5.41 -3.77 -0.86
N GLU A 55 5.30 -2.57 -0.29
CA GLU A 55 6.25 -2.10 0.72
C GLU A 55 6.12 -2.87 2.05
N ILE A 56 4.90 -3.14 2.53
CA ILE A 56 4.66 -3.98 3.72
C ILE A 56 5.25 -5.39 3.50
N LYS A 57 4.98 -6.01 2.35
CA LYS A 57 5.49 -7.33 1.99
C LYS A 57 7.02 -7.33 1.90
N LYS A 58 7.64 -6.28 1.38
CA LYS A 58 9.11 -6.13 1.38
C LYS A 58 9.69 -6.01 2.79
N ILE A 59 9.00 -5.33 3.70
CA ILE A 59 9.43 -5.20 5.10
C ILE A 59 9.39 -6.57 5.79
N GLU A 60 8.34 -7.36 5.55
CA GLU A 60 8.21 -8.72 6.09
C GLU A 60 9.28 -9.67 5.53
N VAL A 61 9.57 -9.57 4.24
CA VAL A 61 10.66 -10.30 3.58
C VAL A 61 12.03 -9.92 4.15
N ARG A 62 12.25 -8.65 4.52
CA ARG A 62 13.49 -8.20 5.17
C ARG A 62 13.60 -8.65 6.63
N GLY A 63 12.49 -9.04 7.26
CA GLY A 63 12.45 -9.62 8.61
C GLY A 63 12.79 -11.11 8.67
N ASP A 64 12.70 -11.83 7.54
CA ASP A 64 12.88 -13.30 7.50
C ASP A 64 14.16 -13.76 6.78
N HIS A 65 14.90 -12.88 6.10
CA HIS A 65 16.19 -13.25 5.46
C HIS A 65 17.38 -13.28 6.43
N ASN A 66 17.22 -13.90 7.59
CA ASN A 66 18.34 -14.34 8.41
C ASN A 66 18.40 -15.88 8.48
N ASN A 67 18.69 -16.52 7.36
CA ASN A 67 19.54 -17.72 7.29
C ASN A 67 19.77 -18.21 5.83
N ASN A 68 21.03 -18.07 5.39
CA ASN A 68 21.84 -19.02 4.61
C ASN A 68 21.53 -19.39 3.14
N GLY A 69 22.61 -19.33 2.33
CA GLY A 69 22.78 -19.96 1.02
C GLY A 69 23.32 -18.97 -0.03
N GLU A 70 24.63 -18.68 -0.04
CA GLU A 70 25.62 -19.20 -1.03
C GLU A 70 25.31 -18.72 -2.47
N HIS A 71 26.21 -18.26 -3.33
CA HIS A 71 27.66 -18.11 -3.42
C HIS A 71 27.81 -17.59 -4.87
N ASP A 72 28.61 -16.55 -5.17
CA ASP A 72 29.24 -16.39 -6.50
C ASP A 72 30.27 -15.25 -6.42
N GLU A 73 31.50 -15.66 -6.09
CA GLU A 73 32.77 -15.34 -6.77
C GLU A 73 32.79 -14.13 -7.70
N LEU A 74 33.63 -13.12 -7.44
CA LEU A 74 34.41 -12.39 -8.47
C LEU A 74 35.58 -11.62 -7.84
N ASN A 75 36.77 -12.25 -7.95
CA ASN A 75 38.14 -11.72 -8.10
C ASN A 75 38.67 -10.62 -7.17
#